data_AF-A0A3L7RIW1-F1
#
_entry.id   AF-A0A3L7RIW1-F1
#
_cell.length_a   1.000
_cell.length_b   1.000
_cell.length_c   1.000
_cell.angle_alpha   90.00
_cell.angle_beta   90.00
_cell.angle_gamma   90.00
#
_symmetry.space_group_name_H-M   'P 1'
#
loop_
_entity.id
_entity.type
_entity.pdbx_description
1 polymer ?
#
loop_
_entity_poly.entity_id
_entity_poly.type
_entity_poly.pdbx_seq_one_letter_code
_entity_poly.pdbx_strand_id
1 'polypeptide(L)'
;VHGMAGIFGSLATGLLALPGVGVNRAGGSIEQLMLQGKAAVVTIIYSAILTALILKVIDWTIGLRTTEDGEKIGLDLTDHAETAYTVS
;
A
#
# COMPACT_ATOMS: atom_id res chain seq x y z
N VAL A 1 5.12 3.43 6.34
CA VAL A 1 4.53 2.63 7.44
C VAL A 1 3.92 1.34 6.91
N HIS A 2 2.84 1.36 6.13
CA HIS A 2 2.08 0.16 5.74
C HIS A 2 2.84 -0.90 4.90
N GLY A 3 3.50 -0.52 3.81
CA GLY A 3 4.16 -1.48 2.91
C GLY A 3 5.31 -2.24 3.59
N MET A 4 6.31 -1.53 4.10
CA MET A 4 7.45 -2.16 4.77
C MET A 4 7.06 -2.88 6.06
N ALA A 5 6.17 -2.32 6.89
CA ALA A 5 5.72 -2.99 8.11
C ALA A 5 4.91 -4.26 7.78
N GLY A 6 4.10 -4.25 6.71
CA GLY A 6 3.36 -5.42 6.25
C GLY A 6 4.28 -6.55 5.77
N ILE A 7 5.34 -6.21 5.02
CA ILE A 7 6.35 -7.19 4.59
C ILE A 7 7.06 -7.78 5.81
N PHE A 8 7.55 -6.93 6.70
CA PHE A 8 8.22 -7.36 7.93
C PHE A 8 7.31 -8.26 8.78
N GLY A 9 6.07 -7.85 9.04
CA GLY A 9 5.11 -8.62 9.82
C GLY A 9 4.76 -9.97 9.17
N SER A 10 4.66 -10.01 7.84
CA SER A 10 4.41 -11.26 7.11
C SER A 10 5.57 -12.26 7.28
N LEU A 11 6.81 -11.80 7.15
CA LEU A 11 7.99 -12.63 7.35
C LEU A 11 8.15 -13.05 8.82
N ALA A 12 7.92 -12.12 9.75
CA ALA A 12 7.93 -12.40 11.19
C ALA A 12 6.91 -13.49 11.55
N THR A 13 5.71 -13.47 10.95
CA THR A 13 4.71 -14.54 11.09
C THR A 13 5.27 -15.90 10.64
N GLY A 14 6.13 -15.90 9.62
CA GLY A 14 6.82 -17.10 9.14
C GLY A 14 7.70 -17.78 10.19
N LEU A 15 8.39 -17.00 11.03
CA LEU A 15 9.25 -17.52 12.10
C LEU A 15 8.54 -17.68 13.44
N LEU A 16 7.68 -16.73 13.79
CA LEU A 16 7.23 -16.52 15.17
C LEU A 16 5.82 -17.07 15.44
N ALA A 17 5.17 -17.67 14.43
CA ALA A 17 3.87 -18.31 14.63
C ALA A 17 3.96 -19.42 15.69
N LEU A 18 3.03 -19.43 16.63
CA LEU A 18 2.98 -20.43 17.69
C LEU A 18 2.07 -21.60 17.28
N PRO A 19 2.50 -22.86 17.45
CA PRO A 19 1.64 -24.01 17.18
C PRO A 19 0.35 -23.95 17.98
N GLY A 20 -0.79 -24.20 17.32
CA GLY A 20 -2.11 -24.22 17.97
C GLY A 20 -2.72 -22.84 18.23
N VAL A 21 -2.02 -21.75 17.91
CA VAL A 21 -2.55 -20.38 17.92
C VAL A 21 -2.92 -19.98 16.49
N GLY A 22 -4.19 -19.61 16.27
CA GLY A 22 -4.70 -19.31 14.93
C GLY A 22 -4.94 -20.56 14.07
N VAL A 23 -4.89 -20.41 12.75
CA VAL A 23 -5.20 -21.49 11.78
C VAL A 23 -3.99 -22.41 11.56
N ASN A 24 -2.77 -21.90 11.73
CA ASN A 24 -1.55 -22.68 11.56
C ASN A 24 -1.33 -23.60 12.78
N ARG A 25 -1.51 -24.90 12.57
CA ARG A 25 -1.31 -25.92 13.62
C ARG A 25 0.16 -26.31 13.80
N ALA A 26 1.02 -26.03 12.82
CA ALA A 26 2.44 -26.38 12.83
C ALA A 26 3.34 -25.29 13.45
N GLY A 27 2.89 -24.03 13.45
CA GLY A 27 3.68 -22.88 13.93
C GLY A 27 4.69 -22.36 12.91
N GLY A 28 5.66 -21.59 13.37
CA GLY A 28 6.73 -21.01 12.58
C GLY A 28 7.78 -22.04 12.20
N SER A 29 8.25 -21.97 10.95
CA SER A 29 9.23 -22.89 10.39
C SER A 29 9.89 -22.26 9.16
N ILE A 30 10.97 -22.86 8.65
CA ILE A 30 11.58 -22.42 7.39
C ILE A 30 10.58 -22.54 6.23
N GLU A 31 9.77 -23.60 6.22
CA GLU A 31 8.72 -23.77 5.22
C GLU A 31 7.68 -22.63 5.30
N GLN A 32 7.21 -22.31 6.51
CA GLN A 32 6.25 -21.23 6.72
C GLN A 32 6.85 -19.85 6.36
N LEU A 33 8.13 -19.60 6.66
CA LEU A 33 8.83 -18.40 6.22
C LEU A 33 8.86 -18.27 4.70
N MET A 34 9.14 -19.37 3.98
CA MET A 34 9.14 -19.36 2.51
C MET A 34 7.74 -19.12 1.96
N LEU A 35 6.70 -19.71 2.56
CA LEU A 35 5.31 -19.47 2.17
C LEU A 35 4.91 -18.00 2.37
N GLN A 36 5.22 -17.42 3.52
CA GLN A 36 4.94 -16.02 3.81
C GLN A 36 5.74 -15.07 2.91
N GLY A 37 7.01 -15.40 2.62
CA GLY A 37 7.84 -14.65 1.69
C GLY A 37 7.28 -14.68 0.27
N LYS A 38 6.85 -15.85 -0.23
CA LYS A 38 6.17 -15.98 -1.51
C LYS A 38 4.88 -15.17 -1.55
N ALA A 39 4.08 -15.22 -0.49
CA ALA A 39 2.85 -14.45 -0.39
C ALA A 39 3.13 -12.94 -0.48
N ALA A 40 4.14 -12.43 0.24
CA ALA A 40 4.55 -11.03 0.19
C ALA A 40 4.99 -10.60 -1.21
N VAL A 41 5.81 -11.40 -1.90
CA VAL A 41 6.25 -11.10 -3.27
C VAL A 41 5.07 -11.06 -4.23
N VAL A 42 4.16 -12.04 -4.16
CA VAL A 42 2.99 -12.09 -5.02
C VAL A 42 2.08 -10.88 -4.80
N THR A 43 1.84 -10.47 -3.56
CA THR A 43 1.00 -9.29 -3.27
C THR A 43 1.66 -7.98 -3.68
N ILE A 44 2.99 -7.85 -3.56
CA ILE A 44 3.73 -6.70 -4.07
C ILE A 44 3.56 -6.60 -5.60
N ILE A 45 3.79 -7.69 -6.32
CA ILE A 45 3.68 -7.70 -7.78
C ILE A 45 2.25 -7.38 -8.21
N TYR A 46 1.27 -8.05 -7.60
CA TYR A 46 -0.14 -7.82 -7.91
C TYR A 46 -0.57 -6.37 -7.65
N SER A 47 -0.27 -5.84 -6.45
CA SER A 47 -0.63 -4.47 -6.10
C SER A 47 0.07 -3.45 -7.00
N ALA A 48 1.36 -3.62 -7.29
CA ALA A 48 2.11 -2.71 -8.15
C ALA A 48 1.56 -2.70 -9.59
N ILE A 49 1.41 -3.88 -10.22
CA ILE A 49 0.98 -3.99 -11.61
C ILE A 49 -0.47 -3.52 -11.76
N LEU A 50 -1.38 -4.04 -10.94
CA LEU A 50 -2.80 -3.75 -11.11
C LEU A 50 -3.11 -2.29 -10.77
N THR A 51 -2.49 -1.74 -9.72
CA THR A 51 -2.65 -0.31 -9.39
C THR A 51 -2.09 0.55 -10.50
N ALA A 52 -0.90 0.24 -11.05
CA ALA A 52 -0.34 1.01 -12.16
C ALA A 52 -1.26 0.99 -13.39
N LEU A 53 -1.84 -0.16 -13.72
CA LEU A 53 -2.79 -0.29 -14.82
C LEU A 53 -4.05 0.58 -14.58
N ILE A 54 -4.66 0.48 -13.39
CA ILE A 54 -5.86 1.24 -13.02
C ILE A 54 -5.57 2.75 -13.08
N LEU A 55 -4.49 3.19 -12.43
CA LEU A 55 -4.10 4.60 -12.42
C LEU A 55 -3.83 5.11 -13.84
N LYS A 56 -3.24 4.29 -14.71
CA LYS A 56 -2.97 4.69 -16.09
C LYS A 56 -4.25 4.82 -16.93
N VAL A 57 -5.21 3.93 -16.73
CA VAL A 57 -6.53 4.03 -17.38
C VAL A 57 -7.27 5.29 -16.91
N ILE A 58 -7.24 5.61 -15.62
CA ILE A 58 -7.85 6.84 -15.08
C ILE A 58 -7.16 8.08 -15.67
N ASP A 59 -5.82 8.10 -15.66
CA ASP A 59 -4.99 9.18 -16.22
C ASP A 59 -5.33 9.46 -17.68
N TRP A 60 -5.56 8.42 -18.49
CA TRP A 60 -5.93 8.57 -19.90
C TRP A 60 -7.37 8.97 -20.17
N THR A 61 -8.29 8.66 -19.27
CA THR A 61 -9.73 8.86 -19.50
C THR A 61 -10.23 10.20 -18.98
N ILE A 62 -9.86 10.55 -17.74
CA ILE A 62 -10.35 11.75 -17.06
C ILE A 62 -9.23 12.62 -16.48
N GLY A 63 -7.98 12.13 -16.47
CA GLY A 63 -6.86 12.78 -15.81
C GLY A 63 -6.80 12.40 -14.32
N LEU A 64 -5.63 11.95 -13.86
CA LEU A 64 -5.44 11.49 -12.48
C LEU A 64 -4.92 12.60 -11.55
N ARG A 65 -4.06 13.49 -12.07
CA ARG A 65 -3.40 14.54 -11.30
C ARG A 65 -3.98 15.90 -11.67
N THR A 66 -4.00 16.83 -10.70
CA THR A 66 -4.36 18.22 -10.96
C THR A 66 -3.36 18.91 -11.91
N THR A 67 -3.71 20.09 -12.40
CA THR A 67 -2.83 20.89 -13.27
C THR A 67 -1.61 21.38 -12.50
N GLU A 68 -0.47 21.60 -13.17
CA GLU A 68 0.75 22.09 -12.50
C GLU A 68 0.53 23.43 -11.78
N ASP A 69 -0.28 24.32 -12.36
CA ASP A 69 -0.57 25.61 -11.74
C ASP A 69 -1.52 25.44 -10.55
N GLY A 70 -2.49 24.51 -10.63
CA GLY A 70 -3.33 24.14 -9.50
C GLY A 70 -2.53 23.55 -8.34
N GLU A 71 -1.56 22.68 -8.64
CA GLU A 71 -0.66 22.09 -7.63
C GLU A 71 0.24 23.14 -6.96
N LYS A 72 0.71 24.16 -7.71
CA LYS A 72 1.51 25.27 -7.16
C LYS A 72 0.70 26.19 -6.24
N ILE A 73 -0.56 26.47 -6.60
CA ILE A 73 -1.45 27.32 -5.80
C ILE A 73 -1.92 26.56 -4.55
N GLY A 74 -2.20 25.26 -4.69
CA GLY A 74 -2.68 24.37 -3.64
C GLY A 74 -4.12 23.92 -3.86
N LEU A 75 -4.38 22.63 -3.65
CA LEU A 75 -5.70 22.02 -3.91
C LEU A 75 -6.80 22.58 -3.03
N ASP A 76 -6.47 23.02 -1.81
CA ASP A 76 -7.43 23.70 -0.93
C ASP A 76 -8.09 24.88 -1.64
N LEU A 77 -7.30 25.71 -2.34
CA LEU A 77 -7.80 26.87 -3.08
C LEU A 77 -8.37 26.50 -4.44
N THR A 78 -7.72 25.61 -5.19
CA THR A 78 -8.11 25.32 -6.59
C THR A 78 -9.27 24.35 -6.72
N ASP A 79 -9.34 23.36 -5.83
CA ASP A 79 -10.28 22.24 -5.95
C ASP A 79 -11.36 22.31 -4.86
N HIS A 80 -11.08 22.97 -3.73
CA HIS A 80 -11.99 23.04 -2.58
C HIS A 80 -12.44 24.47 -2.21
N ALA A 81 -11.87 25.51 -2.82
CA ALA A 81 -12.16 26.92 -2.56
C ALA A 81 -12.07 27.32 -1.06
N GLU A 82 -11.16 26.70 -0.33
CA GLU A 82 -10.94 26.88 1.10
C GLU A 82 -9.48 27.21 1.42
N THR A 83 -9.25 27.80 2.60
CA THR A 83 -7.90 28.05 3.12
C THR A 83 -7.76 27.26 4.41
N ALA A 84 -6.82 26.30 4.47
CA ALA A 84 -6.61 25.50 5.67
C ALA A 84 -6.29 26.34 6.92
N TYR A 85 -5.62 27.48 6.73
CA TYR A 85 -5.28 28.41 7.81
C TYR A 85 -5.39 29.86 7.36
N THR A 86 -6.25 30.65 8.01
CA THR A 86 -6.21 32.12 7.96
C THR A 86 -5.35 32.63 9.10
N VAL A 87 -4.15 33.12 8.80
CA VAL A 87 -3.30 33.79 9.80
C VAL A 87 -3.80 35.22 9.95
N SER A 88 -4.39 35.52 11.11
CA SER A 88 -4.74 36.88 11.55
C SER A 88 -3.51 37.64 12.04
#